data_AF-A0A8J2J4Z5-F1
#
_entry.id   AF-A0A8J2J4Z5-F1
#
_cell.length_a   1.000
_cell.length_b   1.000
_cell.length_c   1.000
_cell.angle_alpha   90.00
_cell.angle_beta   90.00
_cell.angle_gamma   90.00
#
_symmetry.space_group_name_H-M   'P 1'
#
loop_
_entity.id
_entity.type
_entity.pdbx_description
1 polymer ?
#
loop_
_entity_poly.entity_id
_entity_poly.type
_entity_poly.pdbx_seq_one_letter_code
_entity_poly.pdbx_strand_id
1 'polypeptide(L)' 'AKPVKGSAVVWHNVLSDGSPDLRTYHGACPVVLGEKWVANKWIRINDQFKVRKCSRDRNR' A
#
# COMPACT_ATOMS: atom_id res chain seq x y z
N ALA A 1 3.60 -8.67 -8.74
CA ALA A 1 4.26 -7.77 -9.72
C ALA A 1 5.74 -8.11 -9.82
N LYS A 2 6.33 -8.07 -11.03
CA LYS A 2 7.78 -8.28 -11.22
C LYS A 2 8.52 -6.95 -10.97
N PRO A 3 9.65 -6.93 -10.25
CA PRO A 3 10.42 -5.70 -10.04
C PRO A 3 10.98 -5.15 -11.35
N VAL A 4 10.76 -3.87 -11.60
CA VAL A 4 11.37 -3.10 -12.70
C VAL A 4 11.98 -1.83 -12.09
N LYS A 5 13.22 -1.48 -12.45
CA LYS A 5 13.89 -0.29 -11.90
C LYS A 5 13.05 0.96 -12.20
N GLY A 6 12.81 1.77 -11.17
CA GLY A 6 11.98 2.99 -11.27
C GLY A 6 10.47 2.75 -11.21
N SER A 7 10.00 1.50 -11.21
CA SER A 7 8.57 1.21 -11.01
C SER A 7 8.17 1.25 -9.54
N ALA A 8 6.89 1.49 -9.28
CA ALA A 8 6.30 1.46 -7.95
C ALA A 8 5.00 0.64 -7.96
N VAL A 9 4.71 -0.01 -6.84
CA VAL A 9 3.42 -0.65 -6.57
C VAL A 9 2.83 0.07 -5.35
N VAL A 10 1.57 0.46 -5.43
CA VAL A 10 0.84 1.16 -4.36
C VAL A 10 -0.43 0.40 -4.05
N TRP A 11 -0.70 0.18 -2.77
CA TRP A 11 -1.91 -0.50 -2.28
C TRP A 11 -2.34 0.09 -0.93
N HIS A 12 -3.57 -0.20 -0.52
CA HIS A 12 -4.10 0.18 0.79
C HIS A 12 -4.14 -1.03 1.72
N ASN A 13 -3.48 -0.96 2.87
CA ASN A 13 -3.51 -2.04 3.88
C ASN A 13 -4.79 -2.05 4.73
N VAL A 14 -5.68 -1.07 4.54
CA VAL A 14 -6.89 -0.88 5.33
C VAL A 14 -8.08 -0.59 4.43
N LEU A 15 -9.26 -1.03 4.87
CA LEU A 15 -10.55 -0.66 4.28
C LEU A 15 -10.87 0.83 4.58
N SER A 16 -11.97 1.31 4.02
CA SER A 16 -12.46 2.68 4.20
C SER A 16 -12.76 3.03 5.66
N ASP A 17 -13.22 2.05 6.43
CA ASP A 17 -13.48 2.15 7.87
C ASP A 17 -12.21 2.08 8.74
N GLY A 18 -11.04 1.86 8.12
CA GLY A 18 -9.74 1.76 8.80
C GLY A 18 -9.40 0.36 9.32
N SER A 19 -10.29 -0.63 9.18
CA SER A 19 -9.99 -2.01 9.53
C SER A 19 -8.95 -2.62 8.57
N PRO A 20 -8.11 -3.58 9.00
CA PRO A 20 -7.11 -4.20 8.13
C PRO A 20 -7.72 -4.94 6.93
N ASP A 21 -7.18 -4.72 5.72
CA ASP A 21 -7.57 -5.49 4.53
C ASP A 21 -6.68 -6.73 4.37
N LEU A 22 -7.16 -7.89 4.85
CA LEU A 22 -6.43 -9.15 4.83
C LEU A 22 -6.06 -9.63 3.41
N ARG A 23 -6.76 -9.16 2.37
CA ARG A 23 -6.45 -9.49 0.96
C ARG A 23 -5.13 -8.88 0.50
N THR A 24 -4.64 -7.88 1.23
CA THR A 24 -3.38 -7.18 0.93
C THR A 24 -2.16 -7.74 1.65
N TYR A 25 -2.29 -8.90 2.30
CA TYR A 25 -1.14 -9.62 2.83
C TYR A 25 -0.14 -9.90 1.69
N HIS A 26 1.10 -9.48 1.89
CA HIS A 26 2.12 -9.53 0.85
C HIS A 26 3.49 -9.83 1.45
N GLY A 27 4.38 -10.30 0.58
CA GLY A 27 5.78 -10.54 0.90
C GLY A 27 6.64 -10.40 -0.35
N ALA A 28 7.93 -10.66 -0.19
CA ALA A 28 8.86 -10.76 -1.30
C ALA A 28 9.26 -12.22 -1.52
N CYS A 29 9.18 -12.69 -2.76
CA CYS A 29 9.80 -13.96 -3.13
C CYS A 29 11.34 -13.86 -2.99
N PRO A 30 12.03 -14.98 -2.69
CA PRO A 30 13.49 -15.03 -2.70
C PRO A 30 14.09 -14.56 -4.03
N VAL A 31 15.24 -13.89 -3.98
CA VAL A 31 16.01 -13.52 -5.16
C VAL A 31 16.86 -14.72 -5.57
N VAL A 32 16.57 -15.32 -6.73
CA VAL A 32 17.27 -16.51 -7.23
C VAL A 32 18.61 -16.14 -7.90
N LEU A 33 18.71 -14.95 -8.49
CA LEU A 33 19.92 -14.46 -9.16
C LEU A 33 20.06 -12.94 -8.99
N GLY A 34 21.26 -12.49 -8.65
CA GLY A 34 21.60 -11.08 -8.47
C GLY A 34 21.10 -10.50 -7.16
N GLU A 35 20.71 -9.23 -7.18
CA GLU A 35 20.26 -8.47 -6.01
C GLU A 35 18.99 -7.66 -6.31
N LYS A 36 18.21 -7.37 -5.27
CA LYS A 36 16.99 -6.58 -5.37
C LYS A 36 16.98 -5.50 -4.30
N TRP A 37 17.04 -4.24 -4.73
CA TRP A 37 16.92 -3.06 -3.87
C TRP A 37 15.52 -2.45 -4.01
N VAL A 38 14.88 -2.12 -2.88
CA VAL A 38 13.55 -1.50 -2.82
C VAL A 38 13.49 -0.45 -1.72
N ALA A 39 12.59 0.52 -1.87
CA ALA A 39 12.25 1.49 -0.84
C ALA A 39 10.77 1.35 -0.48
N ASN A 40 10.46 1.36 0.82
CA ASN A 40 9.09 1.35 1.32
C ASN A 40 8.73 2.72 1.87
N LYS A 41 7.55 3.22 1.49
CA LYS A 41 6.93 4.41 2.11
C LYS A 41 5.59 4.02 2.69
N TRP A 42 5.48 4.10 4.01
CA TRP A 42 4.21 3.92 4.69
C TRP A 42 3.49 5.25 4.83
N ILE A 43 2.24 5.30 4.36
CA ILE A 43 1.33 6.42 4.54
C ILE A 43 0.30 6.00 5.58
N ARG A 44 0.23 6.73 6.70
CA ARG A 44 -0.71 6.44 7.81
C ARG A 44 -2.07 7.07 7.52
N ILE A 45 -3.13 6.44 8.03
CA ILE A 45 -4.51 6.94 7.88
C ILE A 45 -4.79 8.19 8.74
N ASN A 46 -4.14 8.27 9.91
CA ASN A 46 -4.20 9.44 10.78
C ASN A 46 -3.48 10.63 10.15
N ASP A 47 -3.87 11.84 10.57
CA ASP A 47 -3.30 13.12 10.11
C ASP A 47 -3.46 13.41 8.60
N GLN A 48 -4.38 12.70 7.94
CA GLN A 48 -4.72 12.93 6.52
C GLN A 48 -5.92 13.87 6.32
N PHE A 49 -6.50 14.45 7.37
CA PHE A 49 -7.75 15.23 7.31
C PHE A 49 -7.70 16.43 6.35
N LYS A 50 -6.52 16.99 6.06
CA LYS A 50 -6.34 18.09 5.10
C LYS A 50 -6.19 17.62 3.65
N VAL A 51 -5.74 16.38 3.43
CA VAL A 51 -5.33 15.86 2.12
C VAL A 51 -6.34 14.83 1.59
N ARG A 52 -6.82 13.94 2.46
CA ARG A 52 -7.83 12.92 2.15
C ARG A 52 -9.22 13.49 2.48
N LYS A 53 -10.01 13.74 1.43
CA LYS A 53 -11.40 14.18 1.57
C LYS A 53 -12.25 13.08 2.22
N CYS A 54 -13.22 13.47 3.05
CA CYS A 54 -14.23 12.55 3.58
C CYS A 54 -15.04 11.95 2.43
N SER A 55 -15.43 10.67 2.56
CA SER A 55 -16.36 10.04 1.63
C SER A 55 -17.71 10.77 1.72
N ARG A 56 -18.28 11.17 0.57
CA ARG A 56 -19.66 11.68 0.51
C ARG A 56 -20.68 10.54 0.49
N ASP A 57 -20.24 9.32 0.19
CA ASP A 57 -21.07 8.13 0.17
C ASP A 57 -21.09 7.49 1.54
N ARG A 58 -22.29 7.39 2.12
CA ARG A 58 -22.53 6.78 3.43
C ARG A 58 -22.34 5.25 3.43
N ASN A 59 -22.27 4.64 2.25
CA ASN A 59 -22.15 3.19 2.02
C ASN A 59 -20.78 2.76 1.47
N ARG A 60 -19.75 3.61 1.54
CA ARG A 60 -18.39 3.28 1.10
C ARG A 60 -17.39 3.42 2.22
#